data_AF-A0A3L6LUJ5-F1
#
_entry.id   AF-A0A3L6LUJ5-F1
#
_cell.length_a   1.000
_cell.length_b   1.000
_cell.length_c   1.000
_cell.angle_alpha   90.00
_cell.angle_beta   90.00
_cell.angle_gamma   90.00
#
_symmetry.space_group_name_H-M   'P 1'
#
loop_
_entity.id
_entity.type
_entity.pdbx_description
1 polymer ?
#
loop_
_entity_poly.entity_id
_entity_poly.type
_entity_poly.pdbx_seq_one_letter_code
_entity_poly.pdbx_strand_id
1 'polypeptide(L)' 'MPAGKKTYAKAKLSNATEVGKELAKLYREARSGRIDVSDASRLANMLSILARILSDSELEARIEALENRGL' A
#
# COMPACT_ATOMS: atom_id res chain seq x y z
N MET A 1 -31.27 -6.13 4.14
CA MET A 1 -30.28 -6.31 5.23
C MET A 1 -29.22 -5.23 5.08
N PRO A 2 -29.04 -4.27 6.01
CA PRO A 2 -27.94 -3.32 5.89
C PRO A 2 -26.62 -4.08 6.09
N ALA A 3 -25.70 -3.95 5.13
CA ALA A 3 -24.37 -4.56 5.22
C ALA A 3 -23.67 -4.05 6.47
N GLY A 4 -23.37 -4.96 7.41
CA GLY A 4 -22.72 -4.62 8.67
C GLY A 4 -21.45 -3.80 8.43
N LYS A 5 -21.27 -2.73 9.21
CA LYS A 5 -20.08 -1.85 9.18
C LYS A 5 -18.83 -2.73 9.34
N LYS A 6 -18.13 -2.97 8.23
CA LYS A 6 -16.82 -3.64 8.27
C LYS A 6 -15.81 -2.67 8.85
N THR A 7 -15.50 -2.82 10.13
CA THR A 7 -14.38 -2.13 10.76
C THR A 7 -13.10 -2.73 10.18
N TYR A 8 -12.58 -2.14 9.10
CA TYR A 8 -11.26 -2.53 8.61
C TYR A 8 -10.27 -2.16 9.71
N ALA A 9 -9.60 -3.16 10.29
CA ALA A 9 -8.39 -2.91 11.06
C ALA A 9 -7.49 -2.03 10.18
N LYS A 10 -7.15 -0.82 10.65
CA LYS A 10 -6.38 0.15 9.86
C LYS A 10 -5.10 -0.53 9.40
N ALA A 11 -5.04 -0.87 8.11
CA ALA A 11 -3.79 -1.29 7.51
C ALA A 11 -2.79 -0.14 7.70
N LYS A 12 -1.67 -0.41 8.35
CA LYS A 12 -0.64 0.61 8.59
C LYS A 12 0.17 0.77 7.31
N LEU A 13 -0.30 1.61 6.39
CA LEU A 13 0.34 1.85 5.09
C LEU A 13 1.40 2.96 5.19
N SER A 14 2.37 2.81 6.10
CA SER A 14 3.34 3.89 6.41
C SER A 14 4.64 3.82 5.62
N ASN A 15 4.92 2.72 4.92
CA ASN A 15 6.09 2.57 4.04
C ASN A 15 5.80 1.53 2.95
N ALA A 16 6.69 1.44 1.96
CA ALA A 16 6.54 0.51 0.84
C ALA A 16 6.45 -0.96 1.28
N THR A 17 7.14 -1.36 2.35
CA THR A 17 7.09 -2.73 2.88
C THR A 17 5.69 -3.09 3.39
N GLU A 18 5.05 -2.23 4.17
CA GLU A 18 3.70 -2.48 4.67
C GLU A 18 2.66 -2.47 3.55
N VAL A 19 2.82 -1.58 2.57
CA VAL A 19 1.98 -1.61 1.35
C VAL A 19 2.15 -2.95 0.61
N GLY A 20 3.37 -3.46 0.51
CA GLY A 20 3.67 -4.77 -0.06
C GLY A 20 2.97 -5.93 0.65
N LYS A 21 2.89 -5.89 2.00
CA LYS A 21 2.15 -6.89 2.78
C LYS A 21 0.66 -6.89 2.46
N GLU A 22 0.06 -5.70 2.34
CA GLU A 22 -1.35 -5.60 1.96
C GLU A 22 -1.61 -6.00 0.50
N LEU A 23 -0.69 -5.69 -0.43
CA LEU A 23 -0.75 -6.22 -1.80
C LEU A 23 -0.72 -7.75 -1.82
N ALA A 24 0.17 -8.37 -1.05
CA ALA A 24 0.27 -9.83 -0.95
C ALA A 24 -1.00 -10.44 -0.35
N LYS A 25 -1.61 -9.78 0.65
CA LYS A 25 -2.89 -10.19 1.22
C LYS A 25 -4.01 -10.10 0.18
N LEU A 26 -4.12 -8.96 -0.50
CA LEU A 26 -5.10 -8.72 -1.55
C LEU A 26 -5.00 -9.76 -2.68
N TYR A 27 -3.78 -10.11 -3.09
CA TYR A 27 -3.54 -11.17 -4.06
C TYR A 27 -4.08 -12.52 -3.58
N ARG A 28 -3.82 -12.90 -2.32
CA ARG A 28 -4.34 -14.17 -1.77
C ARG A 28 -5.88 -14.18 -1.71
N GLU A 29 -6.49 -13.06 -1.30
CA GLU A 29 -7.95 -12.92 -1.28
C GLU A 29 -8.55 -13.10 -2.68
N ALA A 30 -8.01 -12.40 -3.68
CA ALA A 30 -8.43 -12.52 -5.07
C ALA A 30 -8.23 -13.94 -5.62
N ARG A 31 -7.06 -14.53 -5.37
CA ARG A 31 -6.73 -15.89 -5.83
C ARG A 31 -7.64 -16.95 -5.20
N SER A 32 -8.11 -16.72 -3.97
CA SER A 32 -9.07 -17.60 -3.28
C SER A 32 -10.53 -17.35 -3.68
N GLY A 33 -10.81 -16.37 -4.55
CA GLY A 33 -12.16 -16.00 -4.97
C GLY A 33 -12.97 -15.24 -3.91
N ARG A 34 -12.35 -14.82 -2.81
CA ARG A 34 -13.00 -14.03 -1.75
C ARG A 34 -13.24 -12.57 -2.15
N ILE A 35 -12.46 -12.06 -3.09
CA ILE A 35 -12.60 -10.76 -3.72
C ILE A 35 -12.57 -10.96 -5.24
N ASP A 36 -13.43 -10.25 -5.97
CA ASP A 36 -13.40 -10.25 -7.42
C ASP A 36 -12.06 -9.73 -7.96
N VAL A 37 -11.55 -10.33 -9.04
CA VAL A 37 -10.24 -9.98 -9.60
C VAL A 37 -10.21 -8.54 -10.14
N SER A 38 -11.32 -8.04 -10.69
CA SER A 38 -11.43 -6.65 -11.15
C SER A 38 -11.38 -5.67 -9.99
N ASP A 39 -12.10 -5.96 -8.90
CA ASP A 39 -12.04 -5.16 -7.67
C ASP A 39 -10.62 -5.17 -7.06
N ALA A 40 -10.00 -6.35 -6.99
CA ALA A 40 -8.64 -6.50 -6.49
C ALA A 40 -7.63 -5.74 -7.34
N SER A 41 -7.77 -5.75 -8.68
CA SER A 41 -6.87 -5.02 -9.57
C SER A 41 -6.96 -3.51 -9.36
N ARG A 42 -8.16 -2.96 -9.14
CA ARG A 42 -8.36 -1.54 -8.80
C ARG A 42 -7.72 -1.16 -7.45
N LEU A 43 -7.90 -2.02 -6.44
CA LEU A 43 -7.28 -1.85 -5.13
C LEU A 43 -5.74 -1.92 -5.22
N ALA A 44 -5.21 -2.85 -6.00
CA ALA A 44 -3.78 -2.99 -6.21
C ALA A 44 -3.17 -1.75 -6.88
N ASN A 45 -3.87 -1.16 -7.86
CA ASN A 45 -3.41 0.09 -8.49
C ASN A 45 -3.29 1.24 -7.46
N MET A 46 -4.27 1.42 -6.58
CA MET A 46 -4.22 2.43 -5.53
C MET A 46 -3.04 2.18 -4.57
N LEU A 47 -2.82 0.94 -4.16
CA LEU A 47 -1.67 0.57 -3.32
C LEU A 47 -0.34 0.84 -4.04
N SER A 48 -0.23 0.54 -5.33
CA SER A 48 0.97 0.83 -6.13
C SER A 48 1.23 2.34 -6.31
N ILE A 49 0.20 3.17 -6.39
CA ILE A 49 0.36 4.64 -6.34
C ILE A 49 0.91 5.06 -4.98
N LEU A 50 0.33 4.56 -3.89
CA LEU A 50 0.78 4.89 -2.54
C LEU A 50 2.22 4.45 -2.27
N ALA A 51 2.61 3.25 -2.71
CA ALA A 51 3.98 2.75 -2.58
C ALA A 51 4.99 3.67 -3.25
N ARG A 52 4.66 4.22 -4.43
CA ARG A 52 5.50 5.20 -5.14
C ARG A 52 5.66 6.48 -4.33
N ILE A 53 4.55 7.09 -3.91
CA ILE A 53 4.57 8.33 -3.11
C ILE A 53 5.43 8.16 -1.84
N LEU A 54 5.27 7.05 -1.13
CA LEU A 54 6.04 6.76 0.09
C LEU A 54 7.53 6.57 -0.21
N SER A 55 7.86 5.88 -1.32
CA SER A 55 9.25 5.66 -1.73
C SER A 55 9.92 6.95 -2.17
N ASP A 56 9.21 7.79 -2.94
CA ASP A 56 9.70 9.09 -3.39
C ASP A 56 9.98 10.00 -2.18
N SER A 57 9.04 10.05 -1.22
CA SER A 57 9.23 10.82 0.03
C SER A 57 10.41 10.32 0.86
N GLU A 58 10.62 8.99 0.94
CA GLU A 58 11.77 8.41 1.64
C GLU A 58 13.10 8.73 0.93
N LEU A 59 13.11 8.71 -0.40
CA LEU A 59 14.27 9.06 -1.21
C LEU A 59 14.60 10.55 -1.08
N GLU A 60 13.62 11.44 -1.15
CA GLU A 60 13.79 12.87 -0.91
C GLU A 60 14.43 13.15 0.45
N ALA A 61 13.89 12.55 1.52
CA ALA A 61 14.44 12.71 2.88
C ALA A 61 15.88 12.18 2.99
N ARG A 62 16.21 11.10 2.28
CA ARG A 62 17.58 10.56 2.23
C ARG A 62 18.53 11.44 1.45
N ILE A 63 18.08 12.03 0.35
CA ILE A 63 18.86 12.99 -0.45
C ILE A 63 19.13 14.24 0.39
N GLU A 64 18.12 14.82 1.03
CA GLU A 64 18.27 15.97 1.92
C GLU A 64 19.27 15.68 3.05
N ALA A 65 19.20 14.48 3.65
CA ALA A 65 20.16 14.09 4.68
C ALA A 65 21.60 13.95 4.17
N LEU A 66 21.78 13.60 2.90
CA LEU A 66 23.09 13.50 2.25
C LEU A 66 23.65 14.88 1.90
N GLU A 67 22.82 15.75 1.32
CA GLU A 67 23.17 17.15 1.01
C GLU A 67 23.54 17.91 2.30
N ASN A 68 22.80 17.71 3.39
CA ASN A 68 23.13 18.29 4.70
C ASN A 68 24.45 17.77 5.31
N ARG A 69 24.93 16.60 4.88
CA ARG A 69 26.22 16.02 5.33
C ARG A 69 27.41 16.48 4.50
N GLY A 70 27.19 17.32 3.49
CA GLY A 70 28.26 17.88 2.66
C GLY A 70 28.70 16.99 1.51
N LEU A 71 27.78 16.20 0.95
CA LEU A 71 27.79 16.04 -0.51
C LEU A 71 27.43 17.38 -1.18
#